data_AF-A0AAX1QNG6-F1
#
_entry.id   AF-A0AAX1QNG6-F1
#
_cell.length_a   1.000
_cell.length_b   1.000
_cell.length_c   1.000
_cell.angle_alpha   90.00
_cell.angle_beta   90.00
_cell.angle_gamma   90.00
#
_symmetry.space_group_name_H-M   'P 1'
#
loop_
_entity.id
_entity.type
_entity.pdbx_description
1 polymer ?
#
loop_
_entity_poly.entity_id
_entity_poly.type
_entity_poly.pdbx_seq_one_letter_code
_entity_poly.pdbx_strand_id
1 'polypeptide(L)'
;MTIKYNRRTMPYKALLTFILIVEMHYFGLFTLPQGLEFIVYTNKSKWIGGVAVIVALLCLKNHKSTLKPYMGFLRKYLAIVTVSIILISLYTIIAYPLNPLITTYGFASYYLYAFLAVPILYIYIVEGGYESFFDILNAITVVKYVITIVNGVAFIKNGTLLFTYSSLDLSGGLIRDGKVRLSSGALGFLMMIYNFYVAYSQQNTCTARKNKSFAFLIIGLLSIYFTGNSRLMLLTLLMSVGILVMLGDGSKKKKIIAVAAIIVGIGVLLSSGAVSNFLNSFSSSGTLGGSSIARAGAYQYYLSRFIKNPLFANGFVGDENYYNIVHGDSGIYYQTVLVRYYYDDVGIAGQLALLGIFIIGIYIWPILRIAKLAFSMCKNARFYDGKFVMAVLCYLVCTTPTLIILDAGRVIAFPIIIATGEYIYIDYLKKYNANKMV
;
A
#
# COMPACT_ATOMS: atom_id res chain seq x y z
N MET A 1 -7.33 -9.99 -25.93
CA MET A 1 -7.34 -10.19 -24.46
C MET A 1 -8.32 -11.30 -24.16
N THR A 2 -7.88 -12.56 -24.05
CA THR A 2 -8.76 -13.65 -23.61
C THR A 2 -8.62 -13.78 -22.11
N ILE A 3 -9.47 -13.05 -21.37
CA ILE A 3 -9.62 -13.30 -19.93
C ILE A 3 -10.14 -14.74 -19.83
N LYS A 4 -9.34 -15.65 -19.27
CA LYS A 4 -9.83 -17.01 -18.98
C LYS A 4 -10.90 -16.89 -17.90
N TYR A 5 -12.15 -17.04 -18.31
CA TYR A 5 -13.30 -16.91 -17.41
C TYR A 5 -13.50 -18.21 -16.66
N ASN A 6 -13.19 -18.21 -15.36
CA ASN A 6 -13.66 -19.26 -14.47
C ASN A 6 -14.95 -18.80 -13.77
N ARG A 7 -16.08 -19.44 -14.10
CA ARG A 7 -17.39 -19.11 -13.53
C ARG A 7 -17.39 -19.14 -12.00
N ARG A 8 -16.50 -19.93 -11.37
CA ARG A 8 -16.41 -20.07 -9.91
C ARG A 8 -15.72 -18.89 -9.21
N THR A 9 -14.82 -18.18 -9.88
CA THR A 9 -14.08 -17.05 -9.30
C THR A 9 -14.64 -15.69 -9.70
N MET A 10 -15.46 -15.66 -10.75
CA MET A 10 -16.02 -14.44 -11.34
C MET A 10 -16.73 -13.52 -10.32
N PRO A 11 -17.60 -14.00 -9.41
CA PRO A 11 -18.28 -13.12 -8.46
C PRO A 11 -17.29 -12.39 -7.54
N TYR A 12 -16.28 -13.13 -7.03
CA TYR A 12 -15.24 -12.56 -6.17
C TYR A 12 -14.35 -11.58 -6.93
N LYS A 13 -13.99 -11.88 -8.18
CA LYS A 13 -13.19 -10.99 -9.03
C LYS A 13 -13.94 -9.71 -9.37
N ALA A 14 -15.22 -9.80 -9.73
CA ALA A 14 -16.04 -8.62 -10.03
C ALA A 14 -16.15 -7.70 -8.82
N LEU A 15 -16.42 -8.27 -7.64
CA LEU A 15 -16.50 -7.51 -6.39
C LEU A 15 -15.17 -6.87 -6.02
N LEU A 16 -14.06 -7.61 -6.07
CA LEU A 16 -12.73 -7.07 -5.77
C LEU A 16 -12.34 -5.97 -6.76
N THR A 17 -12.62 -6.15 -8.05
CA THR A 17 -12.42 -5.10 -9.07
C THR A 17 -13.21 -3.84 -8.72
N PHE A 18 -14.48 -3.97 -8.32
CA PHE A 18 -15.30 -2.84 -7.89
C PHE A 18 -14.70 -2.12 -6.67
N ILE A 19 -14.32 -2.86 -5.62
CA ILE A 19 -13.65 -2.32 -4.43
C ILE A 19 -12.38 -1.56 -4.82
N LEU A 20 -11.57 -2.11 -5.73
CA LEU A 20 -10.34 -1.48 -6.19
C LEU A 20 -10.58 -0.21 -7.01
N ILE A 21 -11.64 -0.16 -7.81
CA ILE A 21 -12.04 1.06 -8.54
C ILE A 21 -12.43 2.17 -7.55
N VAL A 22 -13.16 1.83 -6.49
CA VAL A 22 -13.48 2.78 -5.40
C VAL A 22 -12.20 3.24 -4.70
N GLU A 23 -11.35 2.32 -4.27
CA GLU A 23 -10.14 2.64 -3.51
C GLU A 23 -9.12 3.48 -4.30
N MET A 24 -9.05 3.26 -5.61
CA MET A 24 -8.18 4.03 -6.50
C MET A 24 -8.80 5.40 -6.90
N HIS A 25 -9.94 5.76 -6.30
CA HIS A 25 -10.68 7.02 -6.50
C HIS A 25 -11.05 7.29 -7.97
N TYR A 26 -11.46 6.27 -8.71
CA TYR A 26 -11.86 6.44 -10.12
C TYR A 26 -13.13 7.24 -10.31
N PHE A 27 -14.06 7.13 -9.37
CA PHE A 27 -15.28 7.92 -9.43
C PHE A 27 -14.97 9.43 -9.34
N GLY A 28 -13.77 9.82 -8.89
CA GLY A 28 -13.40 11.23 -8.71
C GLY A 28 -13.16 11.96 -10.02
N LEU A 29 -13.26 11.23 -11.15
CA LEU A 29 -13.25 11.80 -12.49
C LEU A 29 -14.61 12.40 -12.88
N PHE A 30 -15.65 12.12 -12.09
CA PHE A 30 -17.02 12.52 -12.36
C PHE A 30 -17.55 13.33 -11.17
N THR A 31 -18.41 14.30 -11.46
CA THR A 31 -19.22 14.95 -10.43
C THR A 31 -20.32 13.98 -9.99
N LEU A 32 -20.26 13.53 -8.73
CA LEU A 32 -21.27 12.65 -8.16
C LEU A 32 -22.32 13.48 -7.40
N PRO A 33 -23.60 13.04 -7.36
CA PRO A 33 -24.57 13.56 -6.41
C PRO A 33 -24.05 13.42 -4.97
N GLN A 34 -24.33 14.40 -4.10
CA GLN A 34 -23.81 14.45 -2.72
C GLN A 34 -23.98 13.13 -1.95
N GLY A 35 -25.12 12.46 -2.08
CA GLY A 35 -25.36 11.17 -1.41
C GLY A 35 -24.44 10.05 -1.91
N LEU A 36 -24.16 9.98 -3.22
CA LEU A 36 -23.22 9.01 -3.79
C LEU A 36 -21.78 9.36 -3.44
N GLU A 37 -21.43 10.65 -3.44
CA GLU A 37 -20.11 11.13 -3.03
C GLU A 37 -19.81 10.73 -1.57
N PHE A 38 -20.78 10.90 -0.68
CA PHE A 38 -20.68 10.50 0.73
C PHE A 38 -20.44 9.00 0.90
N ILE A 39 -21.10 8.15 0.10
CA ILE A 39 -20.92 6.69 0.15
C ILE A 39 -19.57 6.26 -0.43
N VAL A 40 -19.18 6.85 -1.57
CA VAL A 40 -18.01 6.42 -2.36
C VAL A 40 -16.69 6.99 -1.82
N TYR A 41 -16.70 8.12 -1.13
CA TYR A 41 -15.48 8.70 -0.55
C TYR A 41 -15.48 8.76 0.96
N THR A 42 -16.49 9.40 1.56
CA THR A 42 -16.50 9.69 3.00
C THR A 42 -16.65 8.41 3.83
N ASN A 43 -17.47 7.47 3.36
CA ASN A 43 -17.77 6.23 4.07
C ASN A 43 -17.19 4.97 3.43
N LYS A 44 -16.26 5.12 2.48
CA LYS A 44 -15.74 3.97 1.72
C LYS A 44 -15.17 2.87 2.61
N SER A 45 -14.38 3.24 3.61
CA SER A 45 -13.75 2.30 4.53
C SER A 45 -14.77 1.47 5.31
N LYS A 46 -15.82 2.13 5.79
CA LYS A 46 -16.89 1.54 6.60
C LYS A 46 -17.61 0.42 5.86
N TRP A 47 -18.06 0.66 4.62
CA TRP A 47 -18.77 -0.37 3.88
C TRP A 47 -17.82 -1.41 3.26
N ILE A 48 -16.64 -1.02 2.78
CA ILE A 48 -15.66 -1.99 2.26
C ILE A 48 -15.20 -2.94 3.36
N GLY A 49 -14.94 -2.44 4.58
CA GLY A 49 -14.58 -3.25 5.73
C GLY A 49 -15.68 -4.26 6.10
N GLY A 50 -16.94 -3.82 6.13
CA GLY A 50 -18.08 -4.71 6.37
C GLY A 50 -18.24 -5.77 5.27
N VAL A 51 -18.16 -5.36 4.00
CA VAL A 51 -18.22 -6.26 2.84
C VAL A 51 -17.06 -7.26 2.85
N ALA A 52 -15.85 -6.83 3.22
CA ALA A 52 -14.68 -7.70 3.33
C ALA A 52 -14.92 -8.88 4.29
N VAL A 53 -15.48 -8.60 5.46
CA VAL A 53 -15.82 -9.63 6.45
C VAL A 53 -16.90 -10.57 5.92
N ILE A 54 -18.01 -10.03 5.41
CA ILE A 54 -19.13 -10.83 4.89
C ILE A 54 -18.65 -11.77 3.78
N VAL A 55 -17.91 -11.24 2.81
CA VAL A 55 -17.42 -12.01 1.66
C VAL A 55 -16.41 -13.07 2.09
N ALA A 56 -15.52 -12.75 3.03
CA ALA A 56 -14.57 -13.72 3.57
C ALA A 56 -15.29 -14.87 4.28
N LEU A 57 -16.31 -14.59 5.10
CA LEU A 57 -17.11 -15.60 5.79
C LEU A 57 -17.90 -16.47 4.79
N LEU A 58 -18.53 -15.87 3.78
CA LEU A 58 -19.22 -16.60 2.71
C LEU A 58 -18.24 -17.49 1.93
N CYS A 59 -17.06 -16.97 1.60
CA CYS A 59 -16.02 -17.72 0.91
C CYS A 59 -15.51 -18.91 1.75
N LEU A 60 -15.28 -18.70 3.05
CA LEU A 60 -14.90 -19.76 3.99
C LEU A 60 -15.98 -20.84 4.12
N LYS A 61 -17.25 -20.44 4.19
CA LYS A 61 -18.39 -21.36 4.29
C LYS A 61 -18.50 -22.22 3.03
N ASN A 62 -18.46 -21.60 1.86
CA ASN A 62 -18.72 -22.27 0.58
C ASN A 62 -17.53 -23.07 0.05
N HIS A 63 -16.30 -22.72 0.42
CA HIS A 63 -15.07 -23.27 -0.18
C HIS A 63 -14.05 -23.77 0.85
N LYS A 64 -14.53 -24.25 2.01
CA LYS A 64 -13.71 -24.71 3.14
C LYS A 64 -12.64 -25.73 2.76
N SER A 65 -12.98 -26.73 1.93
CA SER A 65 -12.06 -27.81 1.52
C SER A 65 -10.90 -27.28 0.69
N THR A 66 -11.20 -26.42 -0.29
CA THR A 66 -10.21 -25.78 -1.17
C THR A 66 -9.28 -24.86 -0.42
N LEU A 67 -9.81 -24.09 0.55
CA LEU A 67 -9.03 -23.10 1.31
C LEU A 67 -8.19 -23.72 2.44
N LYS A 68 -8.59 -24.87 2.99
CA LYS A 68 -7.97 -25.48 4.19
C LYS A 68 -6.42 -25.52 4.15
N PRO A 69 -5.74 -25.89 3.05
CA PRO A 69 -4.28 -25.99 3.02
C PRO A 69 -3.56 -24.65 3.16
N TYR A 70 -4.21 -23.54 2.82
CA TYR A 70 -3.59 -22.21 2.76
C TYR A 70 -3.99 -21.32 3.95
N MET A 71 -4.95 -21.75 4.79
CA MET A 71 -5.55 -20.92 5.84
C MET A 71 -4.83 -20.96 7.19
N GLY A 72 -3.75 -21.73 7.34
CA GLY A 72 -3.11 -21.98 8.65
C GLY A 72 -2.66 -20.71 9.37
N PHE A 73 -1.88 -19.86 8.68
CA PHE A 73 -1.47 -18.55 9.21
C PHE A 73 -2.65 -17.56 9.18
N LEU A 74 -3.37 -17.50 8.06
CA LEU A 74 -4.39 -16.48 7.84
C LEU A 74 -5.52 -16.51 8.88
N ARG A 75 -5.96 -17.69 9.33
CA ARG A 75 -6.98 -17.79 10.40
C ARG A 75 -6.54 -17.15 11.71
N LYS A 76 -5.31 -17.43 12.12
CA LYS A 76 -4.74 -16.86 13.36
C LYS A 76 -4.57 -15.35 13.22
N TYR A 77 -4.13 -14.89 12.05
CA TYR A 77 -4.03 -13.47 11.73
C TYR A 77 -5.36 -12.75 11.78
N LEU A 78 -6.39 -13.25 11.11
CA LEU A 78 -7.72 -12.64 11.14
C LEU A 78 -8.32 -12.63 12.56
N ALA A 79 -8.10 -13.70 13.34
CA ALA A 79 -8.53 -13.73 14.75
C ALA A 79 -7.83 -12.65 15.58
N ILE A 80 -6.51 -12.50 15.45
CA ILE A 80 -5.73 -11.47 16.15
C ILE A 80 -6.20 -10.08 15.73
N VAL A 81 -6.36 -9.81 14.43
CA VAL A 81 -6.88 -8.53 13.94
C VAL A 81 -8.25 -8.24 14.55
N THR A 82 -9.15 -9.21 14.57
CA THR A 82 -10.51 -9.07 15.14
C THR A 82 -10.47 -8.74 16.63
N VAL A 83 -9.69 -9.47 17.41
CA VAL A 83 -9.56 -9.22 18.86
C VAL A 83 -8.94 -7.85 19.11
N SER A 84 -7.88 -7.49 18.38
CA SER A 84 -7.25 -6.17 18.49
C SER A 84 -8.21 -5.02 18.22
N ILE A 85 -8.96 -5.06 17.11
CA ILE A 85 -9.90 -3.97 16.81
C ILE A 85 -11.04 -3.87 17.81
N ILE A 86 -11.51 -5.00 18.35
CA ILE A 86 -12.56 -5.02 19.39
C ILE A 86 -12.03 -4.35 20.66
N LEU A 87 -10.85 -4.76 21.13
CA LEU A 87 -10.25 -4.21 22.35
C LEU A 87 -9.95 -2.72 22.22
N ILE A 88 -9.39 -2.28 21.09
CA ILE A 88 -9.14 -0.86 20.84
C ILE A 88 -10.45 -0.08 20.78
N SER A 89 -11.48 -0.60 20.09
CA SER A 89 -12.78 0.06 19.99
C SER A 89 -13.46 0.20 21.34
N LEU A 90 -13.41 -0.85 22.18
CA LEU A 90 -13.95 -0.81 23.54
C LEU A 90 -13.22 0.23 24.40
N TYR A 91 -11.88 0.25 24.34
CA TYR A 91 -11.10 1.28 25.01
C TYR A 91 -11.51 2.67 24.54
N THR A 92 -11.63 2.91 23.23
CA THR A 92 -12.00 4.21 22.69
C THR A 92 -13.37 4.66 23.17
N ILE A 93 -14.37 3.76 23.25
CA ILE A 93 -15.71 4.09 23.73
C ILE A 93 -15.69 4.51 25.20
N ILE A 94 -14.88 3.84 26.03
CA ILE A 94 -14.77 4.12 27.47
C ILE A 94 -13.96 5.40 27.72
N ALA A 95 -12.82 5.55 27.05
CA ALA A 95 -11.89 6.67 27.26
C ALA A 95 -12.37 7.97 26.61
N TYR A 96 -13.18 7.89 25.55
CA TYR A 96 -13.67 9.04 24.78
C TYR A 96 -15.19 9.00 24.58
N PRO A 97 -16.00 9.28 25.63
CA PRO A 97 -17.46 9.16 25.57
C PRO A 97 -18.14 10.06 24.53
N LEU A 98 -17.52 11.17 24.14
CA LEU A 98 -18.04 12.08 23.12
C LEU A 98 -17.64 11.67 21.69
N ASN A 99 -16.90 10.57 21.51
CA ASN A 99 -16.45 10.12 20.20
C ASN A 99 -17.57 9.30 19.54
N PRO A 100 -18.09 9.71 18.38
CA PRO A 100 -19.17 8.98 17.73
C PRO A 100 -18.76 7.54 17.40
N LEU A 101 -19.65 6.57 17.65
CA LEU A 101 -19.40 5.16 17.33
C LEU A 101 -19.07 4.94 15.85
N ILE A 102 -19.69 5.73 14.97
CA ILE A 102 -19.44 5.67 13.53
C ILE A 102 -18.00 6.07 13.17
N THR A 103 -17.38 6.93 13.98
CA THR A 103 -15.99 7.37 13.81
C THR A 103 -15.03 6.27 14.28
N THR A 104 -15.28 5.67 15.46
CA THR A 104 -14.57 4.47 15.94
C THR A 104 -14.61 3.35 14.89
N TYR A 105 -15.80 3.06 14.35
CA TYR A 105 -15.98 2.07 13.29
C TYR A 105 -15.25 2.46 12.00
N GLY A 106 -15.22 3.75 11.65
CA GLY A 106 -14.47 4.28 10.52
C GLY A 106 -12.99 3.88 10.57
N PHE A 107 -12.32 4.06 11.71
CA PHE A 107 -10.93 3.62 11.88
C PHE A 107 -10.79 2.10 11.89
N ALA A 108 -11.64 1.40 12.66
CA ALA A 108 -11.61 -0.06 12.74
C ALA A 108 -11.77 -0.73 11.37
N SER A 109 -12.60 -0.14 10.50
CA SER A 109 -12.97 -0.70 9.19
C SER A 109 -11.79 -0.82 8.22
N TYR A 110 -10.76 0.01 8.32
CA TYR A 110 -9.54 -0.14 7.51
C TYR A 110 -8.81 -1.45 7.81
N TYR A 111 -8.77 -1.87 9.07
CA TYR A 111 -8.12 -3.12 9.47
C TYR A 111 -8.95 -4.35 9.09
N LEU A 112 -10.26 -4.20 8.91
CA LEU A 112 -11.12 -5.27 8.38
C LEU A 112 -10.80 -5.62 6.92
N TYR A 113 -10.06 -4.78 6.19
CA TYR A 113 -9.63 -5.11 4.82
C TYR A 113 -8.76 -6.37 4.79
N ALA A 114 -8.10 -6.71 5.90
CA ALA A 114 -7.35 -7.97 6.05
C ALA A 114 -8.17 -9.20 5.63
N PHE A 115 -9.50 -9.18 5.83
CA PHE A 115 -10.39 -10.27 5.46
C PHE A 115 -10.46 -10.51 3.94
N LEU A 116 -10.18 -9.50 3.11
CA LEU A 116 -10.11 -9.65 1.65
C LEU A 116 -9.02 -10.64 1.22
N ALA A 117 -8.03 -10.92 2.06
CA ALA A 117 -7.02 -11.94 1.76
C ALA A 117 -7.65 -13.32 1.50
N VAL A 118 -8.80 -13.64 2.11
CA VAL A 118 -9.50 -14.93 1.94
C VAL A 118 -10.04 -15.10 0.50
N PRO A 119 -10.94 -14.23 -0.01
CA PRO A 119 -11.43 -14.36 -1.39
C PRO A 119 -10.31 -14.20 -2.42
N ILE A 120 -9.28 -13.38 -2.16
CA ILE A 120 -8.11 -13.26 -3.04
C ILE A 120 -7.38 -14.61 -3.14
N LEU A 121 -7.12 -15.25 -2.01
CA LEU A 121 -6.45 -16.56 -1.95
C LEU A 121 -7.27 -17.65 -2.66
N TYR A 122 -8.60 -17.63 -2.50
CA TYR A 122 -9.49 -18.53 -3.24
C TYR A 122 -9.34 -18.37 -4.77
N ILE A 123 -9.27 -17.13 -5.26
CA ILE A 123 -9.06 -16.86 -6.69
C ILE A 123 -7.73 -17.48 -7.16
N TYR A 124 -6.65 -17.29 -6.41
CA TYR A 124 -5.34 -17.82 -6.79
C TYR A 124 -5.33 -19.35 -6.86
N ILE A 125 -5.98 -20.03 -5.91
CA ILE A 125 -6.05 -21.48 -5.86
C ILE A 125 -6.83 -22.04 -7.05
N VAL A 126 -8.00 -21.47 -7.35
CA VAL A 126 -8.89 -21.96 -8.41
C VAL A 126 -8.38 -21.64 -9.81
N GLU A 127 -7.64 -20.54 -9.97
CA GLU A 127 -7.04 -20.15 -11.25
C GLU A 127 -5.63 -20.74 -11.45
N GLY A 128 -5.09 -21.43 -10.44
CA GLY A 128 -3.79 -22.07 -10.51
C GLY A 128 -2.61 -21.08 -10.55
N GLY A 129 -2.83 -19.85 -10.10
CA GLY A 129 -1.84 -18.77 -10.17
C GLY A 129 -2.39 -17.43 -9.70
N TYR A 130 -1.49 -16.53 -9.31
CA TYR A 130 -1.84 -15.16 -8.95
C TYR A 130 -1.86 -14.21 -10.16
N GLU A 131 -1.33 -14.65 -11.30
CA GLU A 131 -1.10 -13.87 -12.50
C GLU A 131 -2.37 -13.27 -13.08
N SER A 132 -3.47 -14.04 -13.16
CA SER A 132 -4.72 -13.54 -13.76
C SER A 132 -5.32 -12.40 -12.95
N PHE A 133 -5.24 -12.46 -11.63
CA PHE A 133 -5.69 -11.36 -10.78
C PHE A 133 -4.74 -10.17 -10.86
N PHE A 134 -3.42 -10.41 -10.86
CA PHE A 134 -2.43 -9.34 -11.05
C PHE A 134 -2.55 -8.63 -12.39
N ASP A 135 -2.98 -9.32 -13.45
CA ASP A 135 -3.29 -8.69 -14.74
C ASP A 135 -4.47 -7.71 -14.65
N ILE A 136 -5.48 -8.00 -13.81
CA ILE A 136 -6.58 -7.07 -13.50
C ILE A 136 -6.05 -5.88 -12.70
N LEU A 137 -5.25 -6.14 -11.65
CA LEU A 137 -4.63 -5.08 -10.84
C LEU A 137 -3.79 -4.13 -11.71
N ASN A 138 -3.00 -4.70 -12.63
CA ASN A 138 -2.23 -3.95 -13.62
C ASN A 138 -3.11 -3.14 -14.54
N ALA A 139 -4.18 -3.73 -15.10
CA ALA A 139 -5.09 -3.02 -16.00
C ALA A 139 -5.70 -1.79 -15.33
N ILE A 140 -6.20 -1.95 -14.09
CA ILE A 140 -6.70 -0.84 -13.28
C ILE A 140 -5.56 0.17 -13.12
N THR A 141 -4.43 -0.23 -12.54
CA THR A 141 -3.33 0.69 -12.20
C THR A 141 -2.79 1.47 -13.40
N VAL A 142 -2.69 0.85 -14.59
CA VAL A 142 -2.25 1.52 -15.83
C VAL A 142 -3.24 2.60 -16.26
N VAL A 143 -4.55 2.36 -16.17
CA VAL A 143 -5.55 3.39 -16.46
C VAL A 143 -5.36 4.56 -15.48
N LYS A 144 -5.08 4.29 -14.19
CA LYS A 144 -4.81 5.36 -13.21
C LYS A 144 -3.56 6.15 -13.61
N TYR A 145 -2.48 5.47 -13.99
CA TYR A 145 -1.27 6.16 -14.45
C TYR A 145 -1.55 7.10 -15.61
N VAL A 146 -2.28 6.63 -16.64
CA VAL A 146 -2.63 7.46 -17.80
C VAL A 146 -3.42 8.69 -17.38
N ILE A 147 -4.46 8.51 -16.56
CA ILE A 147 -5.26 9.62 -16.00
C ILE A 147 -4.37 10.62 -15.27
N THR A 148 -3.46 10.14 -14.43
CA THR A 148 -2.58 11.01 -13.64
C THR A 148 -1.54 11.73 -14.50
N ILE A 149 -1.03 11.10 -15.57
CA ILE A 149 -0.14 11.74 -16.55
C ILE A 149 -0.89 12.85 -17.29
N VAL A 150 -2.08 12.55 -17.80
CA VAL A 150 -2.90 13.52 -18.56
C VAL A 150 -3.22 14.75 -17.70
N ASN A 151 -3.63 14.54 -16.45
CA ASN A 151 -3.86 15.65 -15.51
C ASN A 151 -2.58 16.42 -15.17
N GLY A 152 -1.47 15.72 -14.93
CA GLY A 152 -0.19 16.36 -14.63
C GLY A 152 0.32 17.22 -15.77
N VAL A 153 0.22 16.73 -17.02
CA VAL A 153 0.58 17.49 -18.23
C VAL A 153 -0.32 18.71 -18.42
N ALA A 154 -1.63 18.54 -18.26
CA ALA A 154 -2.57 19.65 -18.38
C ALA A 154 -2.31 20.74 -17.35
N PHE A 155 -2.03 20.36 -16.11
CA PHE A 155 -1.70 21.32 -15.06
C PHE A 155 -0.39 22.08 -15.37
N ILE A 156 0.65 21.38 -15.80
CA ILE A 156 1.94 22.01 -16.14
C ILE A 156 1.79 23.00 -17.31
N LYS A 157 0.93 22.70 -18.29
CA LYS A 157 0.74 23.55 -19.48
C LYS A 157 -0.24 24.70 -19.26
N ASN A 158 -1.37 24.43 -18.61
CA ASN A 158 -2.53 25.32 -18.60
C ASN A 158 -2.87 25.83 -17.19
N GLY A 159 -2.12 25.41 -16.15
CA GLY A 159 -2.42 25.73 -14.75
C GLY A 159 -3.70 25.09 -14.20
N THR A 160 -4.37 24.24 -14.98
CA THR A 160 -5.68 23.66 -14.66
C THR A 160 -5.68 22.14 -14.77
N LEU A 161 -6.45 21.47 -13.92
CA LEU A 161 -6.68 20.02 -14.00
C LEU A 161 -7.80 19.74 -14.99
N LEU A 162 -7.62 18.72 -15.86
CA LEU A 162 -8.65 18.32 -16.82
C LEU A 162 -9.82 17.61 -16.15
N PHE A 163 -9.53 16.84 -15.10
CA PHE A 163 -10.53 16.17 -14.29
C PHE A 163 -10.49 16.80 -12.90
N THR A 164 -11.49 17.62 -12.59
CA THR A 164 -11.66 18.21 -11.26
C THR A 164 -12.16 17.12 -10.32
N TYR A 165 -11.31 16.72 -9.37
CA TYR A 165 -11.75 15.87 -8.28
C TYR A 165 -12.72 16.68 -7.42
N SER A 166 -13.96 16.20 -7.26
CA SER A 166 -15.03 16.90 -6.54
C SER A 166 -14.68 17.29 -5.10
N SER A 167 -13.62 16.72 -4.53
CA SER A 167 -13.17 16.92 -3.15
C SER A 167 -11.81 17.63 -3.00
N LEU A 168 -11.18 18.13 -4.08
CA LEU A 168 -9.88 18.81 -3.98
C LEU A 168 -10.06 20.32 -4.14
N ASP A 169 -10.25 20.99 -3.00
CA ASP A 169 -9.80 22.38 -2.89
C ASP A 169 -8.29 22.38 -3.18
N LEU A 170 -7.90 23.03 -4.27
CA LEU A 170 -6.52 23.30 -4.70
C LEU A 170 -5.82 24.22 -3.68
N SER A 171 -5.74 23.80 -2.43
CA SER A 171 -4.98 24.45 -1.37
C SER A 171 -3.49 24.16 -1.55
N GLY A 172 -2.65 25.09 -1.08
CA GLY A 172 -1.20 25.17 -1.38
C GLY A 172 -0.34 23.96 -1.00
N GLY A 173 -0.88 22.92 -0.36
CA GLY A 173 -0.19 21.65 -0.10
C GLY A 173 -0.16 20.67 -1.29
N LEU A 174 -1.02 20.88 -2.29
CA LEU A 174 -1.15 20.00 -3.46
C LEU A 174 -0.19 20.34 -4.59
N ILE A 175 0.34 21.56 -4.64
CA ILE A 175 1.27 22.02 -5.67
C ILE A 175 2.68 22.02 -5.08
N ARG A 176 3.60 21.28 -5.69
CA ARG A 176 5.01 21.24 -5.29
C ARG A 176 5.90 21.25 -6.52
N ASP A 177 6.90 22.13 -6.53
CA ASP A 177 7.84 22.29 -7.64
C ASP A 177 7.10 22.53 -8.99
N GLY A 178 6.00 23.30 -8.98
CA GLY A 178 5.18 23.59 -10.17
C GLY A 178 4.33 22.41 -10.69
N LYS A 179 4.21 21.32 -9.92
CA LYS A 179 3.44 20.11 -10.27
C LYS A 179 2.36 19.81 -9.23
N VAL A 180 1.22 19.26 -9.65
CA VAL A 180 0.18 18.77 -8.73
C VAL A 180 0.52 17.36 -8.23
N ARG A 181 0.43 17.17 -6.92
CA ARG A 181 0.57 15.89 -6.23
C ARG A 181 -0.70 15.08 -6.40
N LEU A 182 -0.68 14.16 -7.37
CA LEU A 182 -1.73 13.17 -7.54
C LEU A 182 -1.25 11.82 -7.02
N SER A 183 -2.04 11.21 -6.15
CA SER A 183 -1.76 9.85 -5.68
C SER A 183 -1.85 8.86 -6.84
N SER A 184 -0.80 8.05 -7.02
CA SER A 184 -0.80 6.91 -7.95
C SER A 184 -1.70 5.75 -7.48
N GLY A 185 -2.35 5.91 -6.32
CA GLY A 185 -3.22 4.90 -5.71
C GLY A 185 -2.46 3.80 -4.96
N ALA A 186 -3.19 3.04 -4.13
CA ALA A 186 -2.65 1.99 -3.26
C ALA A 186 -1.81 0.93 -3.99
N LEU A 187 -2.18 0.62 -5.23
CA LEU A 187 -1.56 -0.45 -6.01
C LEU A 187 -0.37 0.00 -6.87
N GLY A 188 -0.17 1.31 -7.02
CA GLY A 188 0.81 1.86 -7.96
C GLY A 188 2.20 1.24 -7.80
N PHE A 189 2.77 1.30 -6.60
CA PHE A 189 4.13 0.82 -6.38
C PHE A 189 4.25 -0.70 -6.40
N LEU A 190 3.24 -1.40 -5.87
CA LEU A 190 3.18 -2.86 -5.92
C LEU A 190 3.19 -3.38 -7.36
N MET A 191 2.40 -2.75 -8.25
CA MET A 191 2.34 -3.13 -9.66
C MET A 191 3.60 -2.77 -10.43
N MET A 192 4.29 -1.67 -10.11
CA MET A 192 5.61 -1.38 -10.70
C MET A 192 6.64 -2.46 -10.33
N ILE A 193 6.67 -2.90 -9.07
CA ILE A 193 7.55 -3.99 -8.62
C ILE A 193 7.21 -5.29 -9.36
N TYR A 194 5.92 -5.62 -9.48
CA TYR A 194 5.48 -6.80 -10.22
C TYR A 194 5.83 -6.72 -11.71
N ASN A 195 5.63 -5.58 -12.37
CA ASN A 195 5.97 -5.41 -13.78
C ASN A 195 7.48 -5.51 -14.02
N PHE A 196 8.30 -4.98 -13.11
CA PHE A 196 9.75 -5.21 -13.16
C PHE A 196 10.09 -6.69 -12.99
N TYR A 197 9.48 -7.36 -12.02
CA TYR A 197 9.65 -8.80 -11.81
C TYR A 197 9.32 -9.62 -13.07
N VAL A 198 8.17 -9.37 -13.71
CA VAL A 198 7.76 -10.09 -14.92
C VAL A 198 8.70 -9.81 -16.10
N ALA A 199 9.12 -8.54 -16.27
CA ALA A 199 10.04 -8.15 -17.33
C ALA A 199 11.43 -8.78 -17.15
N TYR A 200 11.92 -8.86 -15.91
CA TYR A 200 13.25 -9.36 -15.57
C TYR A 200 13.32 -10.89 -15.40
N SER A 201 12.21 -11.54 -15.06
CA SER A 201 12.16 -12.99 -14.81
C SER A 201 12.47 -13.80 -16.07
N GLN A 202 13.35 -14.80 -15.93
CA GLN A 202 13.71 -15.72 -17.01
C GLN A 202 12.66 -16.80 -17.24
N GLN A 203 11.76 -17.02 -16.28
CA GLN A 203 10.70 -18.04 -16.35
C GLN A 203 9.61 -17.68 -17.37
N ASN A 204 9.40 -16.39 -17.64
CA ASN A 204 8.46 -15.95 -18.68
C ASN A 204 9.14 -16.01 -20.06
N THR A 205 8.88 -17.06 -20.82
CA THR A 205 9.36 -17.22 -22.21
C THR A 205 8.55 -16.38 -23.21
N CYS A 206 7.36 -15.92 -22.84
CA CYS A 206 6.51 -15.09 -23.70
C CYS A 206 7.04 -13.65 -23.80
N THR A 207 7.68 -13.34 -24.93
CA THR A 207 8.20 -11.99 -25.24
C THR A 207 7.12 -10.90 -25.18
N ALA A 208 5.90 -11.20 -25.63
CA ALA A 208 4.79 -10.24 -25.59
C ALA A 208 4.42 -9.81 -24.16
N ARG A 209 4.42 -10.75 -23.20
CA ARG A 209 4.13 -10.46 -21.79
C ARG A 209 5.23 -9.58 -21.18
N LYS A 210 6.49 -9.86 -21.50
CA LYS A 210 7.65 -9.05 -21.07
C LYS A 210 7.58 -7.63 -21.61
N ASN A 211 7.33 -7.47 -22.91
CA ASN A 211 7.21 -6.16 -23.55
C ASN A 211 6.04 -5.35 -22.95
N LYS A 212 4.90 -6.00 -22.70
CA LYS A 212 3.75 -5.38 -22.05
C LYS A 212 4.10 -4.89 -20.63
N SER A 213 4.72 -5.72 -19.80
CA SER A 213 5.14 -5.32 -18.45
C SER A 213 6.18 -4.20 -18.47
N PHE A 214 7.09 -4.21 -19.44
CA PHE A 214 8.05 -3.11 -19.63
C PHE A 214 7.36 -1.80 -20.00
N ALA A 215 6.40 -1.82 -20.93
CA ALA A 215 5.58 -0.65 -21.28
C ALA A 215 4.83 -0.11 -20.04
N PHE A 216 4.23 -0.99 -19.24
CA PHE A 216 3.52 -0.58 -18.01
C PHE A 216 4.45 0.03 -16.96
N LEU A 217 5.68 -0.46 -16.86
CA LEU A 217 6.70 0.13 -16.00
C LEU A 217 7.09 1.54 -16.45
N ILE A 218 7.27 1.76 -17.77
CA ILE A 218 7.53 3.10 -18.32
C ILE A 218 6.37 4.06 -18.02
N ILE A 219 5.13 3.63 -18.26
CA ILE A 219 3.94 4.44 -17.96
C ILE A 219 3.90 4.78 -16.45
N GLY A 220 4.21 3.83 -15.58
CA GLY A 220 4.32 4.06 -14.13
C GLY A 220 5.37 5.12 -13.78
N LEU A 221 6.57 5.03 -14.35
CA LEU A 221 7.64 6.02 -14.13
C LEU A 221 7.28 7.41 -14.65
N LEU A 222 6.63 7.51 -15.81
CA LEU A 222 6.12 8.77 -16.35
C LEU A 222 5.07 9.37 -15.41
N SER A 223 4.18 8.54 -14.84
CA SER A 223 3.19 9.02 -13.87
C SER A 223 3.85 9.65 -12.65
N ILE A 224 4.92 9.04 -12.11
CA ILE A 224 5.69 9.60 -10.98
C ILE A 224 6.29 10.96 -11.36
N TYR A 225 6.87 11.05 -12.55
CA TYR A 225 7.52 12.27 -13.04
C TYR A 225 6.55 13.46 -13.16
N PHE A 226 5.36 13.24 -13.74
CA PHE A 226 4.39 14.30 -13.99
C PHE A 226 3.60 14.73 -12.75
N THR A 227 3.49 13.86 -11.74
CA THR A 227 2.65 14.11 -10.54
C THR A 227 3.42 14.51 -9.29
N GLY A 228 4.73 14.81 -9.40
CA GLY A 228 5.51 15.29 -8.26
C GLY A 228 5.48 14.36 -7.03
N ASN A 229 5.32 13.05 -7.26
CA ASN A 229 5.17 12.03 -6.22
C ASN A 229 6.35 12.03 -5.22
N SER A 230 6.14 11.46 -4.03
CA SER A 230 7.16 11.50 -2.97
C SER A 230 8.47 10.85 -3.42
N ARG A 231 9.58 11.60 -3.31
CA ARG A 231 10.95 11.16 -3.65
C ARG A 231 11.32 9.85 -2.92
N LEU A 232 10.77 9.66 -1.73
CA LEU A 232 10.93 8.44 -0.94
C LEU A 232 10.31 7.21 -1.60
N MET A 233 9.19 7.35 -2.29
CA MET A 233 8.56 6.23 -2.99
C MET A 233 9.41 5.77 -4.18
N LEU A 234 10.02 6.70 -4.91
CA LEU A 234 10.97 6.37 -5.97
C LEU A 234 12.18 5.63 -5.41
N LEU A 235 12.74 6.09 -4.27
CA LEU A 235 13.85 5.41 -3.61
C LEU A 235 13.45 3.98 -3.18
N THR A 236 12.27 3.80 -2.58
CA THR A 236 11.80 2.45 -2.18
C THR A 236 11.58 1.53 -3.39
N LEU A 237 11.12 2.08 -4.52
CA LEU A 237 10.98 1.34 -5.77
C LEU A 237 12.36 0.91 -6.30
N LEU A 238 13.34 1.82 -6.34
CA LEU A 238 14.71 1.54 -6.77
C LEU A 238 15.38 0.46 -5.89
N MET A 239 15.19 0.53 -4.57
CA MET A 239 15.70 -0.49 -3.64
C MET A 239 15.06 -1.86 -3.87
N SER A 240 13.73 -1.90 -4.04
CA SER A 240 12.98 -3.14 -4.30
C SER A 240 13.38 -3.78 -5.63
N VAL A 241 13.59 -2.96 -6.66
CA VAL A 241 14.12 -3.36 -7.98
C VAL A 241 15.57 -3.83 -7.87
N GLY A 242 16.40 -3.15 -7.08
CA GLY A 242 17.78 -3.53 -6.81
C GLY A 242 17.89 -4.94 -6.23
N ILE A 243 17.02 -5.29 -5.30
CA ILE A 243 16.95 -6.66 -4.75
C ILE A 243 16.59 -7.68 -5.83
N LEU A 244 15.64 -7.38 -6.73
CA LEU A 244 15.30 -8.28 -7.84
C LEU A 244 16.49 -8.48 -8.79
N VAL A 245 17.28 -7.44 -9.03
CA VAL A 245 18.48 -7.51 -9.85
C VAL A 245 19.58 -8.34 -9.17
N MET A 246 19.81 -8.12 -7.87
CA MET A 246 20.84 -8.83 -7.10
C MET A 246 20.53 -10.33 -7.01
N LEU A 247 19.28 -10.66 -6.66
CA LEU A 247 18.82 -12.03 -6.45
C LEU A 247 18.44 -12.77 -7.74
N GLY A 248 18.14 -12.05 -8.83
CA GLY A 248 17.75 -12.67 -10.09
C GLY A 248 18.93 -13.32 -10.83
N ASP A 249 18.63 -14.13 -11.84
CA ASP A 249 19.65 -14.94 -12.55
C ASP A 249 20.16 -14.26 -13.82
N GLY A 250 20.08 -12.93 -13.89
CA GLY A 250 20.68 -12.16 -14.97
C GLY A 250 22.17 -12.51 -15.10
N SER A 251 22.67 -12.53 -16.34
CA SER A 251 24.11 -12.67 -16.59
C SER A 251 24.89 -11.62 -15.78
N LYS A 252 26.14 -11.91 -15.40
CA LYS A 252 27.00 -10.97 -14.66
C LYS A 252 26.98 -9.57 -15.31
N LYS A 253 26.98 -9.50 -16.65
CA LYS A 253 26.83 -8.27 -17.43
C LYS A 253 25.50 -7.55 -17.18
N LYS A 254 24.36 -8.25 -17.21
CA LYS A 254 23.03 -7.66 -16.91
C LYS A 254 22.92 -7.17 -15.46
N LYS A 255 23.54 -7.87 -14.51
CA LYS A 255 23.60 -7.42 -13.10
C LYS A 255 24.43 -6.15 -12.96
N ILE A 256 25.62 -6.11 -13.57
CA ILE A 256 26.50 -4.93 -13.54
C ILE A 256 25.81 -3.72 -14.19
N ILE A 257 25.18 -3.89 -15.36
CA ILE A 257 24.43 -2.82 -16.03
C ILE A 257 23.27 -2.31 -15.17
N ALA A 258 22.52 -3.22 -14.55
CA ALA A 258 21.38 -2.82 -13.72
C ALA A 258 21.83 -2.16 -12.40
N VAL A 259 22.90 -2.63 -11.76
CA VAL A 259 23.52 -1.96 -10.60
C VAL A 259 24.09 -0.60 -10.99
N ALA A 260 24.78 -0.51 -12.13
CA ALA A 260 25.26 0.76 -12.66
C ALA A 260 24.11 1.73 -12.97
N ALA A 261 23.00 1.25 -13.55
CA ALA A 261 21.81 2.07 -13.78
C ALA A 261 21.15 2.55 -12.48
N ILE A 262 21.14 1.72 -11.42
CA ILE A 262 20.68 2.13 -10.09
C ILE A 262 21.62 3.17 -9.49
N ILE A 263 22.94 2.98 -9.58
CA ILE A 263 23.94 3.93 -9.09
C ILE A 263 23.86 5.25 -9.85
N VAL A 264 23.71 5.22 -11.18
CA VAL A 264 23.48 6.41 -12.01
C VAL A 264 22.16 7.05 -11.66
N GLY A 265 21.09 6.29 -11.44
CA GLY A 265 19.81 6.82 -10.96
C GLY A 265 19.92 7.51 -9.61
N ILE A 266 20.65 6.92 -8.66
CA ILE A 266 20.99 7.53 -7.37
C ILE A 266 21.87 8.76 -7.58
N GLY A 267 22.86 8.71 -8.48
CA GLY A 267 23.75 9.82 -8.82
C GLY A 267 23.02 11.01 -9.44
N VAL A 268 22.07 10.77 -10.34
CA VAL A 268 21.17 11.80 -10.90
C VAL A 268 20.24 12.36 -9.82
N LEU A 269 19.77 11.53 -8.89
CA LEU A 269 19.01 12.00 -7.73
C LEU A 269 19.87 12.83 -6.76
N LEU A 270 21.15 12.50 -6.60
CA LEU A 270 22.11 13.28 -5.81
C LEU A 270 22.44 14.62 -6.49
N SER A 271 22.68 14.61 -7.82
CA SER A 271 23.10 15.79 -8.59
C SER A 271 21.96 16.75 -8.96
N SER A 272 20.73 16.27 -9.07
CA SER A 272 19.53 17.11 -9.25
C SER A 272 19.16 17.94 -8.01
N GLY A 273 19.97 17.86 -6.95
CA GLY A 273 19.66 18.46 -5.65
C GLY A 273 18.49 17.77 -4.96
N ALA A 274 17.96 16.63 -5.45
CA ALA A 274 16.82 15.95 -4.85
C ALA A 274 17.17 15.37 -3.47
N VAL A 275 18.42 14.89 -3.28
CA VAL A 275 18.94 14.45 -1.98
C VAL A 275 19.30 15.63 -1.08
N SER A 276 19.90 16.70 -1.61
CA SER A 276 20.14 17.93 -0.84
C SER A 276 18.82 18.53 -0.35
N ASN A 277 17.79 18.59 -1.21
CA ASN A 277 16.44 19.00 -0.84
C ASN A 277 15.69 17.98 0.04
N PHE A 278 16.08 16.70 0.02
CA PHE A 278 15.58 15.67 0.94
C PHE A 278 16.21 15.83 2.33
N LEU A 279 17.53 16.02 2.42
CA LEU A 279 18.26 16.32 3.65
C LEU A 279 17.86 17.70 4.21
N ASN A 280 17.62 18.68 3.34
CA ASN A 280 17.04 19.98 3.70
C ASN A 280 15.54 19.87 4.05
N SER A 281 14.84 18.81 3.61
CA SER A 281 13.52 18.44 4.17
C SER A 281 13.62 17.69 5.52
N PHE A 282 14.82 17.58 6.08
CA PHE A 282 15.05 17.26 7.49
C PHE A 282 15.73 18.42 8.24
N SER A 283 16.17 19.48 7.55
CA SER A 283 16.74 20.68 8.16
C SER A 283 15.63 21.69 8.51
N SER A 284 15.80 22.36 9.65
CA SER A 284 14.84 23.34 10.20
C SER A 284 14.91 24.72 9.50
N SER A 285 15.88 24.93 8.62
CA SER A 285 16.22 26.24 8.04
C SER A 285 15.91 26.41 6.54
N GLY A 286 15.39 25.38 5.85
CA GLY A 286 15.06 25.46 4.41
C GLY A 286 13.64 25.94 4.09
N THR A 287 13.36 26.25 2.83
CA THR A 287 12.02 26.63 2.30
C THR A 287 10.93 25.55 2.47
N LEU A 288 11.33 24.30 2.78
CA LEU A 288 10.45 23.18 3.14
C LEU A 288 10.49 22.85 4.65
N GLY A 289 11.16 23.66 5.47
CA GLY A 289 11.42 23.43 6.89
C GLY A 289 10.15 23.19 7.71
N GLY A 290 9.02 23.81 7.33
CA GLY A 290 7.72 23.61 7.97
C GLY A 290 7.22 22.17 7.91
N SER A 291 7.41 21.45 6.78
CA SER A 291 7.00 20.04 6.65
C SER A 291 7.93 19.09 7.42
N SER A 292 9.21 19.42 7.49
CA SER A 292 10.23 18.69 8.25
C SER A 292 9.98 18.78 9.76
N ILE A 293 9.76 20.00 10.25
CA ILE A 293 9.44 20.29 11.64
C ILE A 293 8.10 19.68 12.02
N ALA A 294 7.10 19.73 11.11
CA ALA A 294 5.82 19.05 11.31
C ALA A 294 5.97 17.54 11.48
N ARG A 295 6.78 16.87 10.66
CA ARG A 295 7.02 15.43 10.78
C ARG A 295 7.82 15.06 12.02
N ALA A 296 8.87 15.82 12.34
CA ALA A 296 9.67 15.57 13.54
C ALA A 296 8.82 15.77 14.81
N GLY A 297 8.04 16.84 14.87
CA GLY A 297 7.08 17.11 15.95
C GLY A 297 5.99 16.04 16.04
N ALA A 298 5.41 15.63 14.91
CA ALA A 298 4.45 14.53 14.85
C ALA A 298 5.05 13.22 15.38
N TYR A 299 6.30 12.91 14.99
CA TYR A 299 7.01 11.72 15.47
C TYR A 299 7.15 11.71 16.99
N GLN A 300 7.62 12.83 17.56
CA GLN A 300 7.78 12.98 19.00
C GLN A 300 6.43 12.91 19.72
N TYR A 301 5.42 13.60 19.20
CA TYR A 301 4.08 13.63 19.75
C TYR A 301 3.46 12.22 19.81
N TYR A 302 3.39 11.53 18.67
CA TYR A 302 2.77 10.21 18.58
C TYR A 302 3.54 9.15 19.37
N LEU A 303 4.87 9.20 19.38
CA LEU A 303 5.66 8.31 20.22
C LEU A 303 5.42 8.59 21.71
N SER A 304 5.27 9.87 22.11
CA SER A 304 4.94 10.22 23.50
C SER A 304 3.56 9.70 23.92
N ARG A 305 2.57 9.69 23.01
CA ARG A 305 1.24 9.11 23.26
C ARG A 305 1.33 7.59 23.47
N PHE A 306 2.11 6.91 22.64
CA PHE A 306 2.40 5.50 22.82
C PHE A 306 3.11 5.22 24.15
N ILE A 307 4.14 5.98 24.51
CA ILE A 307 4.88 5.77 25.77
C ILE A 307 3.97 5.97 26.99
N LYS A 308 3.09 6.99 26.96
CA LYS A 308 2.15 7.28 28.06
C LYS A 308 1.09 6.20 28.25
N ASN A 309 0.60 5.62 27.16
CA ASN A 309 -0.35 4.50 27.20
C ASN A 309 0.04 3.44 26.15
N PRO A 310 0.97 2.51 26.46
CA PRO A 310 1.47 1.58 25.46
C PRO A 310 0.44 0.59 24.94
N LEU A 311 -0.59 0.29 25.73
CA LEU A 311 -1.58 -0.73 25.37
C LEU A 311 -2.50 -0.25 24.25
N PHE A 312 -3.06 0.95 24.39
CA PHE A 312 -4.05 1.49 23.44
C PHE A 312 -3.65 2.82 22.80
N ALA A 313 -2.66 3.51 23.36
CA ALA A 313 -2.24 4.86 22.97
C ALA A 313 -3.45 5.80 22.85
N ASN A 314 -3.71 6.35 21.66
CA ASN A 314 -4.89 7.18 21.40
C ASN A 314 -6.14 6.35 21.09
N GLY A 315 -6.03 5.14 20.55
CA GLY A 315 -7.15 4.37 20.02
C GLY A 315 -7.81 5.01 18.79
N PHE A 316 -9.02 4.57 18.46
CA PHE A 316 -9.81 5.01 17.30
C PHE A 316 -10.60 6.30 17.54
N VAL A 317 -9.93 7.29 18.13
CA VAL A 317 -10.49 8.61 18.41
C VAL A 317 -10.45 9.50 17.16
N GLY A 318 -11.50 10.29 16.92
CA GLY A 318 -11.56 11.22 15.80
C GLY A 318 -11.71 12.69 16.21
N ASP A 319 -11.82 13.55 15.19
CA ASP A 319 -11.56 14.98 15.31
C ASP A 319 -12.66 15.76 16.03
N GLU A 320 -13.92 15.36 15.86
CA GLU A 320 -15.12 16.16 16.18
C GLU A 320 -15.13 16.70 17.62
N ASN A 321 -14.62 15.95 18.59
CA ASN A 321 -14.57 16.35 20.01
C ASN A 321 -13.19 16.16 20.66
N TYR A 322 -12.23 15.61 19.92
CA TYR A 322 -10.91 15.23 20.45
C TYR A 322 -9.77 15.61 19.50
N TYR A 323 -9.97 16.69 18.75
CA TYR A 323 -9.02 17.21 17.76
C TYR A 323 -7.58 17.28 18.29
N ASN A 324 -7.36 17.81 19.50
CA ASN A 324 -6.02 17.96 20.07
C ASN A 324 -5.38 16.62 20.45
N ILE A 325 -6.17 15.57 20.69
CA ILE A 325 -5.66 14.23 20.93
C ILE A 325 -5.16 13.64 19.61
N VAL A 326 -5.92 13.84 18.53
CA VAL A 326 -5.58 13.37 17.18
C VAL A 326 -4.38 14.12 16.61
N HIS A 327 -4.40 15.45 16.66
CA HIS A 327 -3.44 16.31 15.95
C HIS A 327 -2.36 16.95 16.83
N GLY A 328 -2.43 16.76 18.15
CA GLY A 328 -1.63 17.47 19.13
C GLY A 328 -2.24 18.82 19.53
N ASP A 329 -2.03 19.22 20.78
CA ASP A 329 -2.26 20.60 21.22
C ASP A 329 -1.30 21.49 20.42
N SER A 330 -1.83 22.21 19.45
CA SER A 330 -1.08 23.06 18.54
C SER A 330 -0.20 24.07 19.28
N GLY A 331 1.13 23.93 19.17
CA GLY A 331 2.08 24.86 19.79
C GLY A 331 3.28 25.26 18.91
N ILE A 332 3.43 24.73 17.69
CA ILE A 332 4.54 25.11 16.81
C ILE A 332 4.02 25.99 15.68
N TYR A 333 4.20 27.30 15.82
CA TYR A 333 4.10 28.23 14.70
C TYR A 333 5.36 28.10 13.86
N TYR A 334 5.23 27.66 12.61
CA TYR A 334 6.28 27.85 11.60
C TYR A 334 5.82 28.96 10.67
N GLN A 335 6.53 30.09 10.68
CA GLN A 335 6.23 31.25 9.82
C GLN A 335 4.74 31.63 9.85
N THR A 336 4.14 31.76 11.05
CA THR A 336 2.73 32.13 11.31
C THR A 336 1.65 31.08 11.00
N VAL A 337 1.99 29.88 10.51
CA VAL A 337 1.01 28.80 10.26
C VAL A 337 1.04 27.77 11.39
N LEU A 338 -0.15 27.42 11.88
CA LEU A 338 -0.38 26.44 12.94
C LEU A 338 -0.13 25.03 12.39
N VAL A 339 0.95 24.39 12.85
CA VAL A 339 1.38 23.07 12.36
C VAL A 339 0.50 21.98 12.96
N ARG A 340 -0.16 21.18 12.10
CA ARG A 340 -1.04 20.06 12.47
C ARG A 340 -0.32 18.74 12.20
N TYR A 341 -0.49 17.75 13.08
CA TYR A 341 0.07 16.42 12.91
C TYR A 341 -0.95 15.44 12.37
N TYR A 342 -0.55 14.54 11.47
CA TYR A 342 -1.41 13.47 10.94
C TYR A 342 -0.74 12.11 11.15
N TYR A 343 -1.51 11.08 11.52
CA TYR A 343 -0.98 9.74 11.75
C TYR A 343 -0.23 9.20 10.52
N ASP A 344 -0.76 9.48 9.32
CA ASP A 344 -0.24 8.99 8.04
C ASP A 344 1.09 9.63 7.62
N ASP A 345 1.52 10.73 8.26
CA ASP A 345 2.75 11.45 7.91
C ASP A 345 4.04 10.81 8.48
N VAL A 346 3.90 9.96 9.50
CA VAL A 346 5.01 9.42 10.29
C VAL A 346 5.05 7.89 10.36
N GLY A 347 4.31 7.21 9.47
CA GLY A 347 4.32 5.76 9.31
C GLY A 347 4.11 5.00 10.61
N ILE A 348 5.10 4.20 11.01
CA ILE A 348 5.02 3.34 12.19
C ILE A 348 4.74 4.11 13.49
N ALA A 349 5.24 5.33 13.67
CA ALA A 349 4.99 6.10 14.89
C ALA A 349 3.52 6.53 15.00
N GLY A 350 2.91 6.92 13.88
CA GLY A 350 1.48 7.24 13.83
C GLY A 350 0.61 6.01 14.10
N GLN A 351 0.99 4.86 13.53
CA GLN A 351 0.29 3.61 13.78
C GLN A 351 0.47 3.11 15.21
N LEU A 352 1.63 3.33 15.84
CA LEU A 352 1.84 3.07 17.27
C LEU A 352 0.93 3.93 18.15
N ALA A 353 0.73 5.20 17.78
CA ALA A 353 -0.20 6.06 18.49
C ALA A 353 -1.68 5.66 18.29
N LEU A 354 -2.04 5.04 17.16
CA LEU A 354 -3.42 4.62 16.91
C LEU A 354 -3.73 3.22 17.49
N LEU A 355 -2.78 2.30 17.38
CA LEU A 355 -2.97 0.88 17.71
C LEU A 355 -2.33 0.43 19.01
N GLY A 356 -1.43 1.22 19.60
CA GLY A 356 -0.62 0.77 20.73
C GLY A 356 0.15 -0.52 20.41
N ILE A 357 0.24 -1.41 21.39
CA ILE A 357 0.94 -2.70 21.26
C ILE A 357 0.27 -3.65 20.25
N PHE A 358 -1.01 -3.44 19.92
CA PHE A 358 -1.73 -4.29 18.97
C PHE A 358 -1.16 -4.21 17.54
N ILE A 359 -0.34 -3.20 17.25
CA ILE A 359 0.45 -3.14 16.01
C ILE A 359 1.33 -4.38 15.82
N ILE A 360 1.77 -5.03 16.91
CA ILE A 360 2.56 -6.26 16.85
C ILE A 360 1.76 -7.34 16.11
N GLY A 361 0.50 -7.53 16.50
CA GLY A 361 -0.38 -8.53 15.88
C GLY A 361 -0.86 -8.14 14.49
N ILE A 362 -1.20 -6.86 14.29
CA ILE A 362 -1.78 -6.35 13.04
C ILE A 362 -0.74 -6.22 11.93
N TYR A 363 0.50 -5.83 12.25
CA TYR A 363 1.54 -5.49 11.28
C TYR A 363 2.86 -6.23 11.47
N ILE A 364 3.46 -6.17 12.66
CA ILE A 364 4.84 -6.68 12.82
C ILE A 364 4.89 -8.20 12.58
N TRP A 365 3.95 -8.95 13.16
CA TRP A 365 3.85 -10.38 13.01
C TRP A 365 3.66 -10.85 11.54
N PRO A 366 2.70 -10.30 10.75
CA PRO A 366 2.61 -10.64 9.33
C PRO A 366 3.84 -10.20 8.52
N ILE A 367 4.52 -9.09 8.85
CA ILE A 367 5.79 -8.74 8.20
C ILE A 367 6.88 -9.79 8.49
N LEU A 368 7.02 -10.21 9.76
CA LEU A 368 7.97 -11.27 10.13
C LEU A 368 7.63 -12.61 9.45
N ARG A 369 6.34 -12.91 9.28
CA ARG A 369 5.87 -14.05 8.49
C ARG A 369 6.34 -13.93 7.05
N ILE A 370 6.02 -12.82 6.37
CA ILE A 370 6.43 -12.57 4.97
C ILE A 370 7.96 -12.66 4.84
N ALA A 371 8.72 -12.11 5.78
CA ALA A 371 10.17 -12.22 5.82
C ALA A 371 10.63 -13.69 5.88
N LYS A 372 10.09 -14.47 6.84
CA LYS A 372 10.39 -15.90 6.95
C LYS A 372 10.09 -16.66 5.66
N LEU A 373 8.95 -16.37 5.02
CA LEU A 373 8.59 -16.97 3.74
C LEU A 373 9.61 -16.59 2.65
N ALA A 374 9.87 -15.30 2.46
CA ALA A 374 10.80 -14.78 1.45
C ALA A 374 12.20 -15.41 1.58
N PHE A 375 12.78 -15.39 2.78
CA PHE A 375 14.10 -15.98 3.04
C PHE A 375 14.11 -17.48 2.79
N SER A 376 13.05 -18.21 3.16
CA SER A 376 12.98 -19.66 2.91
C SER A 376 12.92 -20.00 1.41
N MET A 377 12.16 -19.22 0.63
CA MET A 377 11.98 -19.46 -0.80
C MET A 377 13.20 -19.02 -1.62
N CYS A 378 13.86 -17.92 -1.23
CA CYS A 378 15.07 -17.43 -1.88
C CYS A 378 16.27 -18.38 -1.75
N LYS A 379 16.25 -19.36 -0.83
CA LYS A 379 17.27 -20.43 -0.78
C LYS A 379 17.26 -21.30 -2.04
N ASN A 380 16.11 -21.43 -2.71
CA ASN A 380 16.02 -22.16 -3.96
C ASN A 380 16.21 -21.21 -5.14
N ALA A 381 17.40 -21.23 -5.75
CA ALA A 381 17.76 -20.37 -6.87
C ALA A 381 16.78 -20.49 -8.07
N ARG A 382 16.17 -21.66 -8.27
CA ARG A 382 15.23 -21.95 -9.37
C ARG A 382 13.80 -21.49 -9.11
N PHE A 383 13.48 -21.02 -7.90
CA PHE A 383 12.14 -20.56 -7.54
C PHE A 383 12.04 -19.03 -7.58
N TYR A 384 11.72 -18.49 -8.75
CA TYR A 384 11.72 -17.03 -9.02
C TYR A 384 10.69 -16.25 -8.23
N ASP A 385 9.52 -16.82 -7.95
CA ASP A 385 8.46 -16.14 -7.19
C ASP A 385 8.90 -15.78 -5.76
N GLY A 386 9.86 -16.53 -5.18
CA GLY A 386 10.48 -16.17 -3.91
C GLY A 386 11.21 -14.82 -3.95
N LYS A 387 11.86 -14.52 -5.09
CA LYS A 387 12.57 -13.24 -5.32
C LYS A 387 11.57 -12.08 -5.40
N PHE A 388 10.39 -12.31 -6.00
CA PHE A 388 9.30 -11.34 -6.00
C PHE A 388 8.81 -11.03 -4.59
N VAL A 389 8.56 -12.05 -3.76
CA VAL A 389 8.14 -11.85 -2.36
C VAL A 389 9.20 -11.09 -1.56
N MET A 390 10.49 -11.33 -1.81
CA MET A 390 11.59 -10.58 -1.18
C MET A 390 11.61 -9.09 -1.60
N ALA A 391 11.33 -8.79 -2.87
CA ALA A 391 11.24 -7.41 -3.34
C ALA A 391 10.05 -6.67 -2.70
N VAL A 392 8.91 -7.35 -2.55
CA VAL A 392 7.75 -6.82 -1.83
C VAL A 392 8.06 -6.62 -0.35
N LEU A 393 8.80 -7.52 0.29
CA LEU A 393 9.25 -7.35 1.68
C LEU A 393 10.10 -6.08 1.83
N CYS A 394 11.03 -5.84 0.91
CA CYS A 394 11.84 -4.62 0.93
C CYS A 394 10.99 -3.37 0.80
N TYR A 395 10.02 -3.36 -0.11
CA TYR A 395 9.05 -2.28 -0.22
C TYR A 395 8.33 -2.00 1.10
N LEU A 396 7.84 -3.04 1.80
CA LEU A 396 7.17 -2.89 3.09
C LEU A 396 8.11 -2.32 4.17
N VAL A 397 9.32 -2.85 4.29
CA VAL A 397 10.30 -2.40 5.30
C VAL A 397 10.74 -0.96 5.03
N CYS A 398 11.07 -0.61 3.79
CA CYS A 398 11.53 0.74 3.44
C CYS A 398 10.43 1.80 3.56
N THR A 399 9.16 1.43 3.39
CA THR A 399 8.03 2.37 3.55
C THR A 399 7.54 2.50 4.98
N THR A 400 7.83 1.54 5.86
CA THR A 400 7.39 1.51 7.28
C THR A 400 7.60 2.82 8.04
N PRO A 401 8.76 3.52 7.94
CA PRO A 401 8.97 4.76 8.70
C PRO A 401 8.13 5.96 8.24
N THR A 402 7.39 5.88 7.15
CA THR A 402 6.72 7.08 6.61
C THR A 402 5.40 6.72 5.95
N LEU A 403 5.47 5.92 4.89
CA LEU A 403 4.36 5.55 4.04
C LEU A 403 3.94 4.11 4.32
N ILE A 404 3.77 3.79 5.60
CA ILE A 404 3.40 2.44 6.04
C ILE A 404 2.15 1.97 5.31
N ILE A 405 2.11 0.68 4.98
CA ILE A 405 1.02 0.12 4.19
C ILE A 405 -0.34 0.13 4.91
N LEU A 406 -0.36 0.35 6.22
CA LEU A 406 -1.58 0.41 7.03
C LEU A 406 -2.33 1.74 6.94
N ASP A 407 -1.79 2.74 6.24
CA ASP A 407 -2.49 4.00 6.07
C ASP A 407 -3.75 3.86 5.21
N ALA A 408 -4.68 4.80 5.38
CA ALA A 408 -5.98 4.77 4.70
C ALA A 408 -5.85 4.71 3.17
N GLY A 409 -4.75 5.23 2.61
CA GLY A 409 -4.49 5.25 1.17
C GLY A 409 -3.86 3.99 0.59
N ARG A 410 -3.32 3.07 1.40
CA ARG A 410 -2.59 1.88 0.91
C ARG A 410 -3.02 0.56 1.53
N VAL A 411 -3.85 0.58 2.57
CA VAL A 411 -4.26 -0.63 3.33
C VAL A 411 -4.84 -1.75 2.47
N ILE A 412 -5.50 -1.43 1.35
CA ILE A 412 -6.03 -2.42 0.40
C ILE A 412 -4.94 -3.28 -0.28
N ALA A 413 -3.70 -2.79 -0.38
CA ALA A 413 -2.58 -3.56 -0.92
C ALA A 413 -2.11 -4.66 0.05
N PHE A 414 -2.32 -4.48 1.36
CA PHE A 414 -1.83 -5.41 2.37
C PHE A 414 -2.47 -6.81 2.32
N PRO A 415 -3.81 -6.98 2.24
CA PRO A 415 -4.42 -8.30 2.08
C PRO A 415 -4.00 -9.00 0.78
N ILE A 416 -3.77 -8.24 -0.30
CA ILE A 416 -3.25 -8.78 -1.57
C ILE A 416 -1.86 -9.37 -1.36
N ILE A 417 -0.98 -8.64 -0.68
CA ILE A 417 0.39 -9.09 -0.41
C ILE A 417 0.39 -10.34 0.50
N ILE A 418 -0.40 -10.35 1.58
CA ILE A 418 -0.50 -11.50 2.49
C ILE A 418 -0.99 -12.75 1.73
N ALA A 419 -2.08 -12.62 0.96
CA ALA A 419 -2.62 -13.72 0.17
C ALA A 419 -1.61 -14.24 -0.87
N THR A 420 -0.87 -13.32 -1.51
CA THR A 420 0.15 -13.66 -2.51
C THR A 420 1.31 -14.43 -1.86
N GLY A 421 1.81 -13.96 -0.72
CA GLY A 421 2.90 -14.62 0.01
C GLY A 421 2.53 -16.02 0.48
N GLU A 422 1.34 -16.20 1.06
CA GLU A 422 0.86 -17.52 1.50
C GLU A 422 0.61 -18.47 0.32
N TYR A 423 0.04 -17.98 -0.79
CA TYR A 423 -0.16 -18.78 -1.99
C TYR A 423 1.17 -19.30 -2.57
N ILE A 424 2.12 -18.38 -2.81
CA ILE A 424 3.43 -18.69 -3.38
C ILE A 424 4.20 -19.66 -2.48
N TYR A 425 4.11 -19.51 -1.15
CA TYR A 425 4.79 -20.40 -0.23
C TYR A 425 4.25 -21.84 -0.24
N ILE A 426 2.93 -22.00 -0.29
CA ILE A 426 2.35 -23.35 -0.38
C ILE A 426 2.65 -23.98 -1.74
N ASP A 427 2.64 -23.20 -2.83
CA ASP A 427 3.05 -23.68 -4.15
C ASP A 427 4.54 -24.10 -4.17
N TYR A 428 5.41 -23.32 -3.53
CA TYR A 428 6.82 -23.67 -3.30
C TYR A 428 6.95 -25.01 -2.57
N LEU A 429 6.23 -25.22 -1.47
CA LEU A 429 6.29 -26.46 -0.71
C LEU A 429 5.83 -27.67 -1.54
N LYS A 430 4.77 -27.51 -2.34
CA LYS A 430 4.27 -28.57 -3.24
C LYS A 430 5.35 -28.96 -4.26
N LYS A 431 5.97 -27.97 -4.92
CA LYS A 431 7.05 -28.19 -5.91
C LYS A 431 8.31 -28.76 -5.27
N TYR A 432 8.69 -28.29 -4.08
CA TYR A 432 9.87 -28.77 -3.36
C TYR A 432 9.73 -30.22 -2.91
N ASN A 433 8.56 -30.61 -2.41
CA ASN A 433 8.29 -31.98 -1.98
C ASN A 433 8.20 -32.95 -3.18
N ALA A 434 7.64 -32.51 -4.31
CA ALA A 434 7.62 -33.32 -5.54
C ALA A 434 9.04 -33.67 -6.02
N ASN A 435 9.98 -32.72 -5.95
CA ASN A 435 11.38 -32.92 -6.35
C ASN A 435 12.21 -33.79 -5.38
N LYS A 436 11.69 -34.16 -4.21
CA LYS A 436 12.34 -35.08 -3.27
C LYS A 436 11.85 -36.53 -3.39
N MET A 437 10.75 -36.75 -4.09
CA MET A 437 10.18 -38.09 -4.34
C MET A 437 10.63 -38.68 -5.69
N VAL A 438 11.40 -37.91 -6.46
CA VAL A 438 12.15 -38.32 -7.65
C VAL A 438 13.62 -38.35 -7.27
#